data_AF-A0A2M7M5Q1-F1
#
_entry.id   AF-A0A2M7M5Q1-F1
#
_cell.length_a   1.000
_cell.length_b   1.000
_cell.length_c   1.000
_cell.angle_alpha   90.00
_cell.angle_beta   90.00
_cell.angle_gamma   90.00
#
_symmetry.space_group_name_H-M   'P 1'
#
loop_
_entity.id
_entity.type
_entity.pdbx_description
1 polymer ?
#
loop_
_entity_poly.entity_id
_entity_poly.type
_entity_poly.pdbx_seq_one_letter_code
_entity_poly.pdbx_strand_id
1 'polypeptide(L)'
;MRTAINPKKGKAQESQLYGYQLLKAGTQYLAQISCDDAELAQQLEATLNGQKDLLIGRSRSAQYGKVQLSVQAAKTNQANKPIIKIDDEDHLILWLASDMAIYNQHGQPTLSPSLQDMGLKVQGEFISAKSFVRTRQYAPYNGFRKSYDLERQVLTQGSILTYKLTGAFSEADMQTLQQGIGAYTENGLGQVVLDNSFKLLQQSEISLQKPKAQRQTQSVQNPNTALMAYLVEQAQQREVDAKYAEAIDGLLNELQKLYQSARNYNGLMPGQAFGPGKTQWGALRNYATQVKNKKDLQDKLFEGQDAFIKKSDKDWAVSTGHTTFKNWLADLVNKETNDLTLIRGLAFKVNQNKILLALMEGK
;
A
#
# COMPACT_ATOMS: atom_id res chain seq x y z
N MET A 1 -4.53 2.10 0.14
CA MET A 1 -5.48 3.13 0.62
C MET A 1 -6.49 3.43 -0.49
N ARG A 2 -7.70 3.86 -0.13
CA ARG A 2 -8.77 4.30 -1.03
C ARG A 2 -9.44 5.55 -0.45
N THR A 3 -10.04 6.36 -1.32
CA THR A 3 -10.87 7.51 -0.94
C THR A 3 -12.17 7.49 -1.71
N ALA A 4 -13.27 7.96 -1.10
CA ALA A 4 -14.49 8.26 -1.85
C ALA A 4 -14.30 9.57 -2.66
N ILE A 5 -14.92 9.63 -3.84
CA ILE A 5 -14.93 10.84 -4.70
C ILE A 5 -16.32 11.46 -4.62
N ASN A 6 -16.37 12.77 -4.39
CA ASN A 6 -17.61 13.54 -4.49
C ASN A 6 -17.97 13.71 -5.98
N PRO A 7 -19.07 13.11 -6.48
CA PRO A 7 -19.39 13.10 -7.89
C PRO A 7 -19.75 14.51 -8.43
N LYS A 8 -20.23 15.42 -7.56
CA LYS A 8 -20.57 16.79 -7.95
C LYS A 8 -19.34 17.69 -8.06
N LYS A 9 -18.34 17.48 -7.19
CA LYS A 9 -17.14 18.34 -7.10
C LYS A 9 -15.92 17.76 -7.80
N GLY A 10 -15.95 16.48 -8.20
CA GLY A 10 -14.82 15.78 -8.82
C GLY A 10 -13.58 15.68 -7.93
N LYS A 11 -13.74 15.83 -6.62
CA LYS A 11 -12.65 15.84 -5.62
C LYS A 11 -12.87 14.75 -4.59
N ALA A 12 -11.78 14.36 -3.90
CA ALA A 12 -11.87 13.48 -2.74
C ALA A 12 -12.87 14.04 -1.72
N GLN A 13 -13.73 13.16 -1.23
CA GLN A 13 -14.69 13.52 -0.20
C GLN A 13 -13.97 13.63 1.14
N GLU A 14 -14.29 14.68 1.88
CA GLU A 14 -13.67 14.98 3.17
C GLU A 14 -13.87 13.83 4.16
N SER A 15 -12.81 13.50 4.89
CA SER A 15 -12.78 12.42 5.90
C SER A 15 -13.17 11.03 5.40
N GLN A 16 -13.07 10.77 4.09
CA GLN A 16 -13.36 9.46 3.49
C GLN A 16 -12.11 8.72 3.02
N LEU A 17 -10.99 8.87 3.73
CA LEU A 17 -9.75 8.12 3.47
C LEU A 17 -9.74 6.83 4.31
N TYR A 18 -9.58 5.68 3.67
CA TYR A 18 -9.52 4.37 4.34
C TYR A 18 -8.46 3.45 3.76
N GLY A 19 -7.88 2.63 4.64
CA GLY A 19 -6.88 1.61 4.30
C GLY A 19 -7.48 0.20 4.37
N TYR A 20 -7.06 -0.66 3.44
CA TYR A 20 -7.25 -2.11 3.57
C TYR A 20 -5.88 -2.77 3.61
N GLN A 21 -5.71 -3.68 4.55
CA GLN A 21 -4.68 -4.70 4.46
C GLN A 21 -5.31 -5.94 3.84
N LEU A 22 -4.62 -6.52 2.86
CA LEU A 22 -5.15 -7.61 2.05
C LEU A 22 -4.29 -8.85 2.27
N LEU A 23 -4.97 -9.99 2.35
CA LEU A 23 -4.31 -11.28 2.23
C LEU A 23 -3.89 -11.49 0.78
N LYS A 24 -2.75 -12.15 0.59
CA LYS A 24 -2.21 -12.39 -0.75
C LYS A 24 -3.15 -13.31 -1.55
N ALA A 25 -3.37 -13.00 -2.82
CA ALA A 25 -4.10 -13.90 -3.71
C ALA A 25 -3.36 -15.25 -3.82
N GLY A 26 -4.13 -16.34 -3.94
CA GLY A 26 -3.60 -17.70 -3.96
C GLY A 26 -3.35 -18.32 -2.59
N THR A 27 -3.58 -17.60 -1.48
CA THR A 27 -3.65 -18.24 -0.16
C THR A 27 -4.81 -19.23 -0.12
N GLN A 28 -4.52 -20.46 0.25
CA GLN A 28 -5.48 -21.54 0.39
C GLN A 28 -5.85 -21.70 1.87
N TYR A 29 -7.12 -21.96 2.11
CA TYR A 29 -7.67 -22.25 3.43
C TYR A 29 -8.42 -23.57 3.36
N LEU A 30 -8.32 -24.34 4.45
CA LEU A 30 -9.11 -25.54 4.64
C LEU A 30 -10.11 -25.26 5.76
N ALA A 31 -11.35 -25.69 5.56
CA ALA A 31 -12.38 -25.71 6.58
C ALA A 31 -13.02 -27.10 6.59
N GLN A 32 -13.44 -27.54 7.77
CA GLN A 32 -14.19 -28.77 7.95
C GLN A 32 -15.58 -28.42 8.46
N ILE A 33 -16.57 -29.15 7.95
CA ILE A 33 -17.95 -29.06 8.42
C ILE A 33 -18.33 -30.45 8.90
N SER A 34 -18.70 -30.56 10.17
CA SER A 34 -19.26 -31.77 10.76
C SER A 34 -20.78 -31.65 10.76
N CYS A 35 -21.46 -32.73 10.40
CA CYS A 35 -22.92 -32.77 10.36
C CYS A 35 -23.40 -34.09 10.94
N ASP A 36 -24.34 -34.00 11.88
CA ASP A 36 -24.93 -35.16 12.54
C ASP A 36 -26.02 -35.80 11.67
N ASP A 37 -26.50 -35.08 10.65
CA ASP A 37 -27.53 -35.50 9.73
C ASP A 37 -26.92 -35.75 8.33
N ALA A 38 -26.99 -37.00 7.88
CA ALA A 38 -26.43 -37.42 6.61
C ALA A 38 -27.15 -36.82 5.39
N GLU A 39 -28.45 -36.57 5.48
CA GLU A 39 -29.21 -35.98 4.38
C GLU A 39 -28.86 -34.49 4.23
N LEU A 40 -28.81 -33.76 5.35
CA LEU A 40 -28.36 -32.36 5.34
C LEU A 40 -26.91 -32.23 4.87
N ALA A 41 -26.03 -33.17 5.24
CA ALA A 41 -24.66 -33.20 4.76
C ALA A 41 -24.59 -33.30 3.22
N GLN A 42 -25.39 -34.18 2.62
CA GLN A 42 -25.45 -34.34 1.16
C GLN A 42 -26.01 -33.10 0.47
N GLN A 43 -27.08 -32.50 1.01
CA GLN A 43 -27.66 -31.26 0.47
C GLN A 43 -26.65 -30.10 0.54
N LEU A 44 -25.91 -30.00 1.64
CA LEU A 44 -24.87 -28.99 1.83
C LEU A 44 -23.73 -29.19 0.83
N GLU A 45 -23.23 -30.42 0.69
CA GLU A 45 -22.18 -30.75 -0.27
C GLU A 45 -22.60 -30.41 -1.71
N ALA A 46 -23.81 -30.80 -2.12
CA ALA A 46 -24.34 -30.48 -3.44
C ALA A 46 -24.45 -28.96 -3.67
N THR A 47 -24.92 -28.22 -2.66
CA THR A 47 -25.04 -26.76 -2.71
C THR A 47 -23.68 -26.09 -2.86
N LEU A 48 -22.69 -26.52 -2.07
CA LEU A 48 -21.33 -25.98 -2.10
C LEU A 48 -20.62 -26.31 -3.42
N ASN A 49 -20.75 -27.54 -3.93
CA ASN A 49 -20.20 -27.92 -5.24
C ASN A 49 -20.84 -27.17 -6.41
N GLY A 50 -22.10 -26.77 -6.29
CA GLY A 50 -22.78 -25.92 -7.26
C GLY A 50 -22.23 -24.48 -7.33
N GLN A 51 -21.49 -24.03 -6.31
CA GLN A 51 -20.91 -22.68 -6.27
C GLN A 51 -19.46 -22.68 -6.75
N LYS A 52 -19.21 -22.02 -7.89
CA LYS A 52 -17.84 -21.82 -8.41
C LYS A 52 -17.04 -20.81 -7.60
N ASP A 53 -17.71 -19.75 -7.13
CA ASP A 53 -17.09 -18.62 -6.45
C ASP A 53 -17.89 -18.25 -5.21
N LEU A 54 -17.20 -18.03 -4.08
CA LEU A 54 -17.77 -17.53 -2.83
C LEU A 54 -17.17 -16.16 -2.49
N LEU A 55 -17.94 -15.31 -1.80
CA LEU A 55 -17.45 -14.03 -1.27
C LEU A 55 -17.32 -14.11 0.25
N ILE A 56 -16.08 -14.10 0.74
CA ILE A 56 -15.75 -14.11 2.17
C ILE A 56 -15.20 -12.76 2.63
N GLY A 57 -15.29 -12.48 3.93
CA GLY A 57 -14.79 -11.24 4.53
C GLY A 57 -15.71 -10.02 4.34
N ARG A 58 -15.17 -8.84 4.68
CA ARG A 58 -15.93 -7.58 4.85
C ARG A 58 -16.23 -6.84 3.55
N SER A 59 -15.31 -6.83 2.58
CA SER A 59 -15.39 -5.94 1.42
C SER A 59 -15.88 -6.63 0.14
N ARG A 60 -17.01 -7.36 0.26
CA ARG A 60 -17.56 -8.23 -0.80
C ARG A 60 -17.92 -7.48 -2.09
N SER A 61 -18.34 -6.21 -1.98
CA SER A 61 -18.74 -5.37 -3.11
C SER A 61 -17.57 -4.68 -3.83
N ALA A 62 -16.35 -4.74 -3.30
CA ALA A 62 -15.20 -4.00 -3.84
C ALA A 62 -14.14 -4.89 -4.50
N GLN A 63 -14.58 -6.05 -5.02
CA GLN A 63 -13.76 -7.10 -5.66
C GLN A 63 -12.76 -7.80 -4.74
N TYR A 64 -12.91 -7.68 -3.41
CA TYR A 64 -12.10 -8.41 -2.44
C TYR A 64 -12.87 -9.59 -1.85
N GLY A 65 -12.13 -10.63 -1.46
CA GLY A 65 -12.72 -11.79 -0.78
C GLY A 65 -13.38 -12.81 -1.69
N LYS A 66 -13.22 -12.69 -3.01
CA LYS A 66 -13.60 -13.73 -3.96
C LYS A 66 -12.67 -14.93 -3.79
N VAL A 67 -13.24 -16.10 -3.50
CA VAL A 67 -12.51 -17.36 -3.34
C VAL A 67 -13.10 -18.42 -4.25
N GLN A 68 -12.23 -19.28 -4.75
CA GLN A 68 -12.63 -20.51 -5.42
C GLN A 68 -12.88 -21.57 -4.35
N LEU A 69 -13.99 -22.27 -4.49
CA LEU A 69 -14.37 -23.34 -3.59
C LEU A 69 -14.15 -24.69 -4.29
N SER A 70 -13.64 -25.64 -3.53
CA SER A 70 -13.59 -27.05 -3.90
C SER A 70 -13.95 -27.85 -2.66
N VAL A 71 -14.99 -28.66 -2.75
CA VAL A 71 -15.34 -29.59 -1.68
C VAL A 71 -14.58 -30.89 -1.93
N GLN A 72 -14.04 -31.47 -0.87
CA GLN A 72 -13.36 -32.75 -0.93
C GLN A 72 -13.95 -33.62 0.17
N ALA A 73 -14.04 -34.93 -0.09
CA ALA A 73 -14.37 -35.90 0.94
C ALA A 73 -13.41 -35.72 2.12
N ALA A 74 -13.96 -35.78 3.33
CA ALA A 74 -13.17 -35.71 4.54
C ALA A 74 -12.11 -36.83 4.50
N LYS A 75 -10.84 -36.44 4.54
CA LYS A 75 -9.78 -37.43 4.75
C LYS A 75 -9.84 -37.84 6.20
N THR A 76 -9.98 -39.14 6.46
CA THR A 76 -9.79 -39.70 7.80
C THR A 76 -8.31 -39.58 8.16
N ASN A 77 -7.90 -38.39 8.58
CA ASN A 77 -6.58 -38.22 9.13
C ASN A 77 -6.56 -38.92 10.49
N GLN A 78 -5.54 -39.74 10.72
CA GLN A 78 -5.36 -40.37 12.02
C GLN A 78 -5.13 -39.26 13.05
N ALA A 79 -6.08 -39.13 13.97
CA ALA A 79 -5.98 -38.15 15.04
C ALA A 79 -4.94 -38.62 16.04
N ASN A 80 -3.95 -37.77 16.32
CA ASN A 80 -2.94 -38.01 17.33
C ASN A 80 -3.51 -37.67 18.70
N LYS A 81 -3.19 -38.50 19.69
CA LYS A 81 -3.45 -38.17 21.09
C LYS A 81 -2.60 -36.96 21.46
N PRO A 82 -3.18 -35.87 21.98
CA PRO A 82 -2.45 -34.64 22.27
C PRO A 82 -1.68 -34.73 23.61
N ILE A 83 -1.00 -35.85 23.86
CA ILE A 83 -0.27 -36.13 25.09
C ILE A 83 1.22 -36.18 24.79
N ILE A 84 2.01 -35.50 25.62
CA ILE A 84 3.48 -35.48 25.55
C ILE A 84 4.02 -35.78 26.94
N LYS A 85 5.11 -36.57 27.01
CA LYS A 85 5.86 -36.75 28.26
C LYS A 85 6.80 -35.58 28.49
N ILE A 86 6.69 -34.95 29.65
CA ILE A 86 7.61 -33.92 30.13
C ILE A 86 8.03 -34.36 31.53
N ASP A 87 9.34 -34.53 31.74
CA ASP A 87 9.91 -35.00 33.01
C ASP A 87 9.26 -36.31 33.50
N ASP A 88 9.09 -37.28 32.58
CA ASP A 88 8.43 -38.58 32.77
C ASP A 88 6.94 -38.57 33.14
N GLU A 89 6.30 -37.39 33.15
CA GLU A 89 4.89 -37.22 33.45
C GLU A 89 4.07 -36.92 32.18
N ASP A 90 2.87 -37.48 32.09
CA ASP A 90 1.97 -37.26 30.96
C ASP A 90 1.35 -35.85 31.03
N HIS A 91 1.51 -35.09 29.96
CA HIS A 91 0.95 -33.75 29.82
C HIS A 91 0.02 -33.69 28.62
N LEU A 92 -1.21 -33.21 28.85
CA LEU A 92 -2.15 -32.86 27.79
C LEU A 92 -1.78 -31.47 27.24
N ILE A 93 -1.56 -31.39 25.93
CA ILE A 93 -1.17 -30.15 25.24
C ILE A 93 -2.29 -29.75 24.27
N LEU A 94 -3.04 -28.71 24.61
CA LEU A 94 -4.09 -28.17 23.77
C LEU A 94 -3.52 -27.02 22.92
N TRP A 95 -3.13 -27.34 21.70
CA TRP A 95 -2.78 -26.34 20.70
C TRP A 95 -4.03 -25.92 19.93
N LEU A 96 -4.49 -24.68 20.17
CA LEU A 96 -5.72 -24.16 19.60
C LEU A 96 -5.57 -23.89 18.10
N ALA A 97 -6.35 -24.58 17.27
CA ALA A 97 -6.46 -24.35 15.83
C ALA A 97 -7.42 -23.20 15.50
N SER A 98 -8.40 -22.94 16.37
CA SER A 98 -9.30 -21.80 16.29
C SER A 98 -9.43 -21.11 17.65
N ASP A 99 -10.08 -19.95 17.69
CA ASP A 99 -10.38 -19.30 18.97
C ASP A 99 -11.28 -20.18 19.83
N MET A 100 -11.08 -20.14 21.15
CA MET A 100 -11.90 -20.87 22.11
C MET A 100 -12.62 -19.90 23.04
N ALA A 101 -13.94 -19.91 22.98
CA ALA A 101 -14.82 -19.28 23.97
C ALA A 101 -15.26 -20.36 24.96
N ILE A 102 -15.12 -20.12 26.25
CA ILE A 102 -15.41 -21.13 27.27
C ILE A 102 -15.99 -20.48 28.51
N TYR A 103 -16.93 -21.18 29.13
CA TYR A 103 -17.61 -20.74 30.34
C TYR A 103 -17.23 -21.69 31.47
N ASN A 104 -17.00 -21.13 32.65
CA ASN A 104 -16.78 -21.95 33.84
C ASN A 104 -18.09 -22.62 34.30
N GLN A 105 -17.99 -23.50 35.29
CA GLN A 105 -19.15 -24.14 35.94
C GLN A 105 -20.25 -23.17 36.45
N HIS A 106 -19.95 -21.87 36.62
CA HIS A 106 -20.91 -20.84 37.03
C HIS A 106 -21.51 -20.07 35.85
N GLY A 107 -21.23 -20.47 34.61
CA GLY A 107 -21.70 -19.82 33.39
C GLY A 107 -21.00 -18.51 33.06
N GLN A 108 -19.86 -18.21 33.69
CA GLN A 108 -19.08 -17.00 33.41
C GLN A 108 -17.98 -17.28 32.39
N PRO A 109 -17.72 -16.39 31.42
CA PRO A 109 -16.58 -16.52 30.53
C PRO A 109 -15.28 -16.67 31.33
N THR A 110 -14.42 -17.61 30.94
CA THR A 110 -13.11 -17.82 31.57
C THR A 110 -11.98 -17.86 30.53
N LEU A 111 -10.85 -17.25 30.87
CA LEU A 111 -9.60 -17.29 30.10
C LEU A 111 -8.55 -18.19 30.75
N SER A 112 -8.96 -18.92 31.80
CA SER A 112 -8.16 -19.94 32.48
C SER A 112 -9.06 -21.14 32.79
N PRO A 113 -9.58 -21.80 31.73
CA PRO A 113 -10.47 -22.94 31.90
C PRO A 113 -9.78 -24.10 32.60
N SER A 114 -10.52 -24.80 33.46
CA SER A 114 -10.18 -26.16 33.87
C SER A 114 -10.46 -27.16 32.74
N LEU A 115 -9.99 -28.39 32.90
CA LEU A 115 -10.33 -29.49 31.99
C LEU A 115 -11.84 -29.79 32.02
N GLN A 116 -12.48 -29.60 33.17
CA GLN A 116 -13.92 -29.82 33.34
C GLN A 116 -14.74 -28.74 32.64
N ASP A 117 -14.28 -27.48 32.64
CA ASP A 117 -14.94 -26.41 31.86
C ASP A 117 -14.94 -26.72 30.35
N MET A 118 -13.99 -27.55 29.89
CA MET A 118 -13.90 -28.03 28.50
C MET A 118 -14.74 -29.28 28.23
N GLY A 119 -15.41 -29.83 29.25
CA GLY A 119 -16.14 -31.09 29.15
C GLY A 119 -15.26 -32.34 29.16
N LEU A 120 -13.98 -32.23 29.53
CA LEU A 120 -13.08 -33.36 29.63
C LEU A 120 -13.22 -34.04 31.00
N LYS A 121 -13.22 -35.38 30.97
CA LYS A 121 -13.31 -36.26 32.15
C LYS A 121 -11.96 -36.43 32.83
N VAL A 122 -10.88 -36.38 32.05
CA VAL A 122 -9.52 -36.47 32.58
C VAL A 122 -9.23 -35.36 33.60
N GLN A 123 -8.45 -35.70 34.62
CA GLN A 123 -8.02 -34.79 35.68
C GLN A 123 -6.59 -34.32 35.40
N GLY A 124 -6.31 -33.07 35.78
CA GLY A 124 -4.99 -32.48 35.60
C GLY A 124 -4.92 -31.03 36.01
N GLU A 125 -3.69 -30.55 36.16
CA GLU A 125 -3.38 -29.22 36.66
C GLU A 125 -2.76 -28.36 35.56
N PHE A 126 -3.22 -27.12 35.44
CA PHE A 126 -2.71 -26.19 34.44
C PHE A 126 -1.27 -25.76 34.75
N ILE A 127 -0.37 -25.90 33.77
CA ILE A 127 1.05 -25.55 33.90
C ILE A 127 1.33 -24.28 33.11
N SER A 128 1.22 -23.13 33.78
CA SER A 128 1.44 -21.83 33.15
C SER A 128 2.84 -21.68 32.54
N ALA A 129 3.87 -22.26 33.16
CA ALA A 129 5.25 -22.16 32.70
C ALA A 129 5.53 -22.88 31.37
N LYS A 130 4.63 -23.79 30.95
CA LYS A 130 4.72 -24.55 29.69
C LYS A 130 3.64 -24.14 28.69
N SER A 131 2.83 -23.14 29.04
CA SER A 131 1.72 -22.66 28.22
C SER A 131 2.07 -21.35 27.52
N PHE A 132 1.46 -21.13 26.35
CA PHE A 132 1.52 -19.86 25.63
C PHE A 132 0.10 -19.40 25.34
N VAL A 133 -0.35 -18.34 26.03
CA VAL A 133 -1.73 -17.89 25.96
C VAL A 133 -1.81 -16.51 25.35
N ARG A 134 -2.73 -16.35 24.40
CA ARG A 134 -3.17 -15.05 23.89
C ARG A 134 -4.67 -14.96 24.02
N THR A 135 -5.16 -13.77 24.29
CA THR A 135 -6.59 -13.51 24.46
C THR A 135 -7.02 -12.37 23.56
N ARG A 136 -8.30 -12.34 23.21
CA ARG A 136 -8.94 -11.18 22.59
C ARG A 136 -10.41 -11.11 22.95
N GLN A 137 -10.99 -9.95 22.67
CA GLN A 137 -12.41 -9.70 22.80
C GLN A 137 -12.95 -9.22 21.46
N TYR A 138 -14.09 -9.76 21.04
CA TYR A 138 -14.75 -9.29 19.83
C TYR A 138 -16.25 -9.56 19.89
N ALA A 139 -17.02 -8.69 19.23
CA ALA A 139 -18.43 -8.92 18.97
C ALA A 139 -18.62 -9.30 17.49
N PRO A 140 -19.19 -10.47 17.16
CA PRO A 140 -19.50 -10.81 15.79
C PRO A 140 -20.64 -9.92 15.26
N TYR A 141 -20.58 -9.56 13.99
CA TYR A 141 -21.66 -8.79 13.36
C TYR A 141 -22.69 -9.72 12.76
N ASN A 142 -23.94 -9.55 13.17
CA ASN A 142 -25.08 -10.30 12.67
C ASN A 142 -25.63 -9.65 11.40
N GLY A 143 -25.46 -10.30 10.26
CA GLY A 143 -25.92 -9.77 8.96
C GLY A 143 -27.43 -9.64 8.84
N PHE A 144 -28.20 -10.50 9.53
CA PHE A 144 -29.66 -10.47 9.49
C PHE A 144 -30.22 -9.34 10.37
N ARG A 145 -29.72 -9.22 11.60
CA ARG A 145 -30.14 -8.18 12.56
C ARG A 145 -29.48 -6.82 12.33
N LYS A 146 -28.48 -6.75 11.46
CA LYS A 146 -27.68 -5.55 11.17
C LYS A 146 -27.08 -4.90 12.42
N SER A 147 -26.64 -5.71 13.37
CA SER A 147 -26.11 -5.29 14.67
C SER A 147 -25.03 -6.26 15.14
N TYR A 148 -24.23 -5.83 16.13
CA TYR A 148 -23.30 -6.72 16.81
C TYR A 148 -24.05 -7.64 17.77
N ASP A 149 -23.68 -8.91 17.79
CA ASP A 149 -24.10 -9.87 18.81
C ASP A 149 -23.26 -9.67 20.10
N LEU A 150 -23.50 -10.51 21.10
CA LEU A 150 -22.78 -10.46 22.38
C LEU A 150 -21.27 -10.55 22.18
N GLU A 151 -20.54 -9.76 22.97
CA GLU A 151 -19.09 -9.82 23.02
C GLU A 151 -18.63 -11.19 23.51
N ARG A 152 -17.63 -11.74 22.83
CA ARG A 152 -16.97 -12.99 23.19
C ARG A 152 -15.59 -12.66 23.74
N GLN A 153 -15.28 -13.17 24.93
CA GLN A 153 -13.92 -13.25 25.46
C GLN A 153 -13.36 -14.61 25.10
N VAL A 154 -12.22 -14.64 24.42
CA VAL A 154 -11.68 -15.89 23.88
C VAL A 154 -10.19 -16.02 24.11
N LEU A 155 -9.75 -17.27 24.22
CA LEU A 155 -8.37 -17.68 23.98
C LEU A 155 -8.17 -17.76 22.47
N THR A 156 -7.14 -17.11 21.94
CA THR A 156 -6.98 -16.99 20.48
C THR A 156 -6.37 -18.25 19.88
N GLN A 157 -6.71 -18.52 18.61
CA GLN A 157 -5.99 -19.49 17.78
C GLN A 157 -4.46 -19.33 17.90
N GLY A 158 -3.75 -20.46 17.90
CA GLY A 158 -2.30 -20.53 18.11
C GLY A 158 -1.87 -20.52 19.58
N SER A 159 -2.78 -20.36 20.54
CA SER A 159 -2.46 -20.56 21.96
C SER A 159 -2.18 -22.05 22.25
N ILE A 160 -1.35 -22.30 23.25
CA ILE A 160 -0.99 -23.63 23.77
C ILE A 160 -1.34 -23.64 25.26
N LEU A 161 -2.21 -24.55 25.67
CA LEU A 161 -2.53 -24.80 27.08
C LEU A 161 -1.99 -26.16 27.48
N THR A 162 -1.18 -26.20 28.53
CA THR A 162 -0.55 -27.43 29.02
C THR A 162 -1.14 -27.82 30.37
N TYR A 163 -1.58 -29.07 30.49
CA TYR A 163 -2.07 -29.64 31.74
C TYR A 163 -1.24 -30.87 32.09
N LYS A 164 -0.70 -30.91 33.30
CA LYS A 164 -0.11 -32.11 33.87
C LYS A 164 -1.23 -33.05 34.26
N LEU A 165 -1.28 -34.24 33.66
CA LEU A 165 -2.37 -35.20 33.90
C LEU A 165 -2.15 -35.94 35.22
N THR A 166 -3.23 -36.06 35.99
CA THR A 166 -3.29 -36.88 37.21
C THR A 166 -4.21 -38.09 37.05
N GLY A 167 -4.89 -38.21 35.90
CA GLY A 167 -5.74 -39.34 35.54
C GLY A 167 -5.51 -39.80 34.10
N ALA A 168 -6.13 -40.94 33.75
CA ALA A 168 -6.02 -41.49 32.40
C ALA A 168 -6.85 -40.69 31.39
N PHE A 169 -6.25 -40.37 30.25
CA PHE A 169 -6.95 -39.78 29.11
C PHE A 169 -7.76 -40.85 28.37
N SER A 170 -9.07 -40.64 28.28
CA SER A 170 -10.01 -41.63 27.74
C SER A 170 -10.35 -41.39 26.25
N GLU A 171 -10.96 -42.38 25.61
CA GLU A 171 -11.49 -42.22 24.25
C GLU A 171 -12.63 -41.19 24.20
N ALA A 172 -13.39 -41.06 25.29
CA ALA A 172 -14.43 -40.03 25.39
C ALA A 172 -13.82 -38.62 25.39
N ASP A 173 -12.69 -38.43 26.07
CA ASP A 173 -11.95 -37.15 26.02
C ASP A 173 -11.48 -36.85 24.60
N MET A 174 -10.97 -37.88 23.89
CA MET A 174 -10.57 -37.76 22.49
C MET A 174 -11.73 -37.32 21.60
N GLN A 175 -12.90 -37.94 21.77
CA GLN A 175 -14.11 -37.61 21.01
C GLN A 175 -14.54 -36.16 21.27
N THR A 176 -14.51 -35.71 22.52
CA THR A 176 -14.80 -34.30 22.87
C THR A 176 -13.84 -33.34 22.16
N LEU A 177 -12.54 -33.63 22.16
CA LEU A 177 -11.56 -32.79 21.46
C LEU A 177 -11.79 -32.76 19.94
N GLN A 178 -12.23 -33.86 19.33
CA GLN A 178 -12.52 -33.94 17.90
C GLN A 178 -13.78 -33.16 17.50
N GLN A 179 -14.77 -33.07 18.39
CA GLN A 179 -15.99 -32.28 18.16
C GLN A 179 -15.75 -30.78 18.37
N GLY A 180 -14.76 -30.42 19.18
CA GLY A 180 -14.44 -29.06 19.58
C GLY A 180 -14.93 -28.75 20.99
N ILE A 181 -14.21 -27.87 21.67
CA ILE A 181 -14.38 -27.56 23.09
C ILE A 181 -14.96 -26.17 23.33
N GLY A 182 -15.83 -26.06 24.32
CA GLY A 182 -16.44 -24.79 24.73
C GLY A 182 -17.65 -24.39 23.88
N ALA A 183 -17.84 -23.09 23.71
CA ALA A 183 -19.01 -22.50 23.08
C ALA A 183 -18.76 -22.06 21.64
N TYR A 184 -19.85 -21.97 20.86
CA TYR A 184 -19.86 -21.56 19.45
C TYR A 184 -19.08 -22.51 18.53
N THR A 185 -19.04 -23.80 18.85
CA THR A 185 -18.39 -24.83 18.03
C THR A 185 -19.05 -24.95 16.66
N GLU A 186 -20.35 -24.66 16.57
CA GLU A 186 -21.10 -24.55 15.31
C GLU A 186 -20.64 -23.36 14.44
N ASN A 187 -19.90 -22.40 15.02
CA ASN A 187 -19.24 -21.31 14.28
C ASN A 187 -17.76 -21.62 13.98
N GLY A 188 -17.27 -22.82 14.32
CA GLY A 188 -15.89 -23.26 14.15
C GLY A 188 -14.93 -22.87 15.28
N LEU A 189 -15.44 -22.41 16.44
CA LEU A 189 -14.61 -22.18 17.62
C LEU A 189 -14.25 -23.50 18.32
N GLY A 190 -13.25 -23.46 19.20
CA GLY A 190 -12.91 -24.57 20.08
C GLY A 190 -12.17 -25.71 19.42
N GLN A 191 -11.57 -25.52 18.24
CA GLN A 191 -10.86 -26.57 17.54
C GLN A 191 -9.41 -26.67 18.04
N VAL A 192 -8.92 -27.90 18.21
CA VAL A 192 -7.54 -28.19 18.62
C VAL A 192 -6.80 -28.95 17.52
N VAL A 193 -5.49 -28.74 17.42
CA VAL A 193 -4.64 -29.44 16.44
C VAL A 193 -4.43 -30.88 16.88
N LEU A 194 -5.13 -31.81 16.21
CA LEU A 194 -5.03 -33.26 16.45
C LEU A 194 -4.40 -34.01 15.28
N ASP A 195 -4.16 -33.36 14.15
CA ASP A 195 -3.54 -34.01 12.99
C ASP A 195 -2.03 -34.24 13.17
N ASN A 196 -1.34 -34.66 12.11
CA ASN A 196 0.10 -34.89 12.15
C ASN A 196 0.93 -33.65 12.51
N SER A 197 0.38 -32.44 12.38
CA SER A 197 1.05 -31.21 12.80
C SER A 197 1.29 -31.17 14.30
N PHE A 198 0.49 -31.88 15.11
CA PHE A 198 0.71 -31.99 16.55
C PHE A 198 2.12 -32.51 16.89
N LYS A 199 2.67 -33.40 16.05
CA LYS A 199 4.01 -33.97 16.23
C LYS A 199 5.12 -32.91 16.23
N LEU A 200 4.87 -31.71 15.70
CA LEU A 200 5.82 -30.59 15.79
C LEU A 200 6.13 -30.21 17.24
N LEU A 201 5.18 -30.39 18.17
CA LEU A 201 5.36 -30.09 19.59
C LEU A 201 6.17 -31.18 20.33
N GLN A 202 6.38 -32.34 19.71
CA GLN A 202 7.19 -33.43 20.25
C GLN A 202 8.67 -33.32 19.85
N GLN A 203 9.01 -32.37 18.98
CA GLN A 203 10.37 -32.20 18.48
C GLN A 203 11.20 -31.30 19.40
N SER A 204 12.41 -31.75 19.73
CA SER A 204 13.37 -30.98 20.53
C SER A 204 13.89 -29.74 19.79
N GLU A 205 13.93 -29.82 18.45
CA GLU A 205 14.36 -28.74 17.58
C GLU A 205 13.38 -28.59 16.41
N ILE A 206 12.92 -27.36 16.16
CA ILE A 206 12.03 -27.04 15.05
C ILE A 206 12.82 -26.26 14.01
N SER A 207 13.04 -26.86 12.85
CA SER A 207 13.59 -26.14 11.69
C SER A 207 12.46 -25.43 10.96
N LEU A 208 12.17 -24.20 11.37
CA LEU A 208 11.26 -23.33 10.62
C LEU A 208 11.97 -22.89 9.34
N GLN A 209 11.48 -23.35 8.19
CA GLN A 209 11.91 -22.79 6.92
C GLN A 209 11.56 -21.30 6.93
N LYS A 210 12.59 -20.43 7.02
CA LYS A 210 12.39 -19.01 6.80
C LYS A 210 11.79 -18.87 5.40
N PRO A 211 10.58 -18.30 5.24
CA PRO A 211 10.04 -18.09 3.92
C PRO A 211 11.08 -17.29 3.16
N LYS A 212 11.64 -17.86 2.09
CA LYS A 212 12.48 -17.10 1.17
C LYS A 212 11.59 -15.96 0.72
N ALA A 213 11.90 -14.74 1.14
CA ALA A 213 11.25 -13.56 0.64
C ALA A 213 11.59 -13.47 -0.85
N GLN A 214 10.83 -14.18 -1.69
CA GLN A 214 10.75 -13.89 -3.09
C GLN A 214 10.10 -12.52 -3.16
N ARG A 215 10.92 -11.47 -3.10
CA ARG A 215 10.58 -10.23 -3.79
C ARG A 215 10.39 -10.64 -5.24
N GLN A 216 9.15 -10.96 -5.59
CA GLN A 216 8.72 -10.75 -6.95
C GLN A 216 8.86 -9.25 -7.15
N THR A 217 10.03 -8.82 -7.62
CA THR A 217 10.15 -7.59 -8.39
C THR A 217 9.33 -7.85 -9.65
N GLN A 218 8.01 -7.82 -9.53
CA GLN A 218 7.21 -7.43 -10.67
C GLN A 218 7.74 -6.06 -11.01
N SER A 219 8.50 -5.96 -12.11
CA SER A 219 8.76 -4.68 -12.73
C SER A 219 7.37 -4.16 -13.08
N VAL A 220 6.83 -3.31 -12.20
CA VAL A 220 5.64 -2.55 -12.53
C VAL A 220 6.09 -1.68 -13.68
N GLN A 221 5.79 -2.11 -14.91
CA GLN A 221 5.98 -1.27 -16.08
C GLN A 221 5.13 -0.04 -15.82
N ASN A 222 5.79 1.12 -15.69
CA ASN A 222 5.08 2.36 -15.52
C ASN A 222 4.11 2.49 -16.69
N PRO A 223 2.79 2.61 -16.44
CA PRO A 223 1.82 2.67 -17.51
C PRO A 223 2.12 3.91 -18.36
N ASN A 224 2.43 3.70 -19.65
CA ASN A 224 2.76 4.77 -20.58
C ASN A 224 1.49 5.53 -20.99
N THR A 225 1.01 6.39 -20.10
CA THR A 225 -0.21 7.20 -20.28
C THR A 225 0.15 8.68 -20.32
N ALA A 226 -0.69 9.48 -20.99
CA ALA A 226 -0.52 10.94 -21.04
C ALA A 226 -0.47 11.58 -19.63
N LEU A 227 -1.23 11.03 -18.67
CA LEU A 227 -1.21 11.49 -17.28
C LEU A 227 0.13 11.19 -16.59
N MET A 228 0.71 10.01 -16.80
CA MET A 228 2.02 9.68 -16.24
C MET A 228 3.13 10.57 -16.83
N ALA A 229 3.08 10.84 -18.14
CA ALA A 229 4.01 11.78 -18.77
C ALA A 229 3.91 13.18 -18.14
N TYR A 230 2.69 13.68 -17.95
CA TYR A 230 2.43 14.97 -17.28
C TYR A 230 2.94 14.99 -15.84
N LEU A 231 2.71 13.93 -15.06
CA LEU A 231 3.15 13.86 -13.66
C LEU A 231 4.67 13.80 -13.53
N VAL A 232 5.36 13.10 -14.44
CA VAL A 232 6.82 13.07 -14.50
C VAL A 232 7.38 14.45 -14.85
N GLU A 233 6.79 15.13 -15.83
CA GLU A 233 7.16 16.50 -16.19
C GLU A 233 6.95 17.46 -15.01
N GLN A 234 5.83 17.32 -14.29
CA GLN A 234 5.53 18.14 -13.12
C GLN A 234 6.48 17.86 -11.94
N ALA A 235 6.87 16.60 -11.72
CA ALA A 235 7.82 16.23 -10.68
C ALA A 235 9.22 16.78 -10.97
N GLN A 236 9.70 16.64 -12.20
CA GLN A 236 10.95 17.23 -12.66
C GLN A 236 10.93 18.75 -12.48
N GLN A 237 9.83 19.41 -12.89
CA GLN A 237 9.69 20.85 -12.73
C GLN A 237 9.77 21.30 -11.26
N ARG A 238 9.22 20.52 -10.32
CA ARG A 238 9.29 20.82 -8.88
C ARG A 238 10.71 20.67 -8.32
N GLU A 239 11.47 19.68 -8.78
CA GLU A 239 12.88 19.52 -8.38
C GLU A 239 13.74 20.68 -8.91
N VAL A 240 13.49 21.11 -10.15
CA VAL A 240 14.15 22.30 -10.73
C VAL A 240 13.80 23.54 -9.93
N ASP A 241 12.52 23.77 -9.65
CA ASP A 241 12.05 24.92 -8.89
C ASP A 241 12.66 24.93 -7.46
N ALA A 242 12.79 23.78 -6.79
CA ALA A 242 13.39 23.70 -5.46
C ALA A 242 14.91 23.94 -5.46
N LYS A 243 15.64 23.44 -6.47
CA LYS A 243 17.11 23.53 -6.53
C LYS A 243 17.61 24.90 -7.02
N TYR A 244 16.85 25.55 -7.91
CA TYR A 244 17.29 26.77 -8.61
C TYR A 244 16.40 28.00 -8.37
N ALA A 245 15.47 27.97 -7.42
CA ALA A 245 14.55 29.09 -7.12
C ALA A 245 15.28 30.43 -7.05
N GLU A 246 16.27 30.55 -6.15
CA GLU A 246 16.97 31.82 -5.91
C GLU A 246 17.76 32.30 -7.13
N ALA A 247 18.42 31.36 -7.84
CA ALA A 247 19.15 31.68 -9.07
C ALA A 247 18.21 32.15 -10.18
N ILE A 248 17.05 31.50 -10.36
CA ILE A 248 16.07 31.88 -11.38
C ILE A 248 15.44 33.23 -11.05
N ASP A 249 15.09 33.49 -9.78
CA ASP A 249 14.53 34.79 -9.38
C ASP A 249 15.54 35.92 -9.61
N GLY A 250 16.83 35.69 -9.31
CA GLY A 250 17.91 36.62 -9.64
C GLY A 250 17.98 36.94 -11.14
N LEU A 251 17.93 35.90 -11.99
CA LEU A 251 17.96 36.05 -13.45
C LEU A 251 16.71 36.73 -14.01
N LEU A 252 15.53 36.49 -13.44
CA LEU A 252 14.30 37.17 -13.83
C LEU A 252 14.38 38.67 -13.51
N ASN A 253 14.93 39.03 -12.34
CA ASN A 253 15.14 40.43 -11.97
C ASN A 253 16.17 41.12 -12.87
N GLU A 254 17.24 40.41 -13.23
CA GLU A 254 18.24 40.91 -14.19
C GLU A 254 17.60 41.14 -15.57
N LEU A 255 16.80 40.19 -16.05
CA LEU A 255 16.09 40.30 -17.31
C LEU A 255 15.08 41.47 -17.29
N GLN A 256 14.38 41.70 -16.19
CA GLN A 256 13.48 42.86 -16.04
C GLN A 256 14.25 44.18 -16.18
N LYS A 257 15.40 44.30 -15.51
CA LYS A 257 16.29 45.47 -15.64
C LYS A 257 16.79 45.63 -17.07
N LEU A 258 17.09 44.53 -17.75
CA LEU A 258 17.54 44.52 -19.14
C LEU A 258 16.46 45.07 -20.09
N TYR A 259 15.20 44.63 -19.95
CA TYR A 259 14.07 45.19 -20.70
C TYR A 259 13.87 46.68 -20.37
N GLN A 260 13.90 47.08 -19.10
CA GLN A 260 13.73 48.49 -18.73
C GLN A 260 14.84 49.38 -19.32
N SER A 261 16.09 48.93 -19.24
CA SER A 261 17.25 49.64 -19.81
C SER A 261 17.15 49.76 -21.32
N ALA A 262 16.73 48.68 -22.00
CA ALA A 262 16.51 48.70 -23.44
C ALA A 262 15.42 49.70 -23.84
N ARG A 263 14.30 49.76 -23.10
CA ARG A 263 13.24 50.74 -23.39
C ARG A 263 13.71 52.18 -23.21
N ASN A 264 14.44 52.45 -22.12
CA ASN A 264 14.96 53.78 -21.81
C ASN A 264 16.03 54.22 -22.84
N TYR A 265 16.98 53.34 -23.16
CA TYR A 265 18.07 53.64 -24.10
C TYR A 265 17.57 53.90 -25.53
N ASN A 266 16.54 53.17 -25.96
CA ASN A 266 15.97 53.32 -27.30
C ASN A 266 14.80 54.34 -27.35
N GLY A 267 14.51 55.05 -26.25
CA GLY A 267 13.51 56.13 -26.21
C GLY A 267 12.08 55.68 -26.52
N LEU A 268 11.69 54.48 -26.10
CA LEU A 268 10.40 53.88 -26.49
C LEU A 268 9.24 54.41 -25.65
N MET A 269 8.11 54.64 -26.32
CA MET A 269 6.88 55.07 -25.64
C MET A 269 6.18 53.87 -24.95
N PRO A 270 5.36 54.13 -23.91
CA PRO A 270 4.44 53.12 -23.36
C PRO A 270 3.52 52.56 -24.45
N GLY A 271 3.25 51.26 -24.41
CA GLY A 271 2.40 50.51 -25.35
C GLY A 271 3.10 49.94 -26.57
N GLN A 272 4.39 50.22 -26.79
CA GLN A 272 5.16 49.63 -27.88
C GLN A 272 5.82 48.32 -27.44
N ALA A 273 5.53 47.22 -28.13
CA ALA A 273 6.21 45.95 -27.90
C ALA A 273 7.70 46.07 -28.30
N PHE A 274 8.60 45.47 -27.52
CA PHE A 274 10.03 45.62 -27.75
C PHE A 274 10.88 44.46 -27.21
N GLY A 275 11.92 44.11 -27.96
CA GLY A 275 12.81 42.99 -27.65
C GLY A 275 12.13 41.64 -27.84
N PRO A 276 12.74 40.54 -27.35
CA PRO A 276 12.21 39.21 -27.58
C PRO A 276 10.84 39.01 -26.93
N GLY A 277 9.82 38.67 -27.70
CA GLY A 277 8.46 38.48 -27.21
C GLY A 277 8.21 37.11 -26.58
N LYS A 278 7.01 36.94 -26.01
CA LYS A 278 6.55 35.67 -25.42
C LYS A 278 6.75 34.46 -26.35
N THR A 279 6.47 34.61 -27.64
CA THR A 279 6.64 33.53 -28.63
C THR A 279 8.10 33.12 -28.79
N GLN A 280 9.04 34.07 -28.78
CA GLN A 280 10.49 33.80 -28.88
C GLN A 280 11.01 33.10 -27.62
N TRP A 281 10.55 33.51 -26.42
CA TRP A 281 10.85 32.81 -25.17
C TRP A 281 10.21 31.41 -25.10
N GLY A 282 9.01 31.24 -25.68
CA GLY A 282 8.38 29.94 -25.87
C GLY A 282 9.20 29.01 -26.79
N ALA A 283 9.72 29.53 -27.89
CA ALA A 283 10.60 28.79 -28.80
C ALA A 283 11.91 28.39 -28.10
N LEU A 284 12.55 29.30 -27.36
CA LEU A 284 13.73 29.00 -26.54
C LEU A 284 13.47 27.83 -25.58
N ARG A 285 12.32 27.83 -24.88
CA ARG A 285 11.92 26.74 -23.98
C ARG A 285 11.84 25.41 -24.74
N ASN A 286 11.24 25.40 -25.92
CA ASN A 286 11.11 24.19 -26.73
C ASN A 286 12.49 23.63 -27.12
N TYR A 287 13.41 24.48 -27.58
CA TYR A 287 14.77 24.05 -27.88
C TYR A 287 15.50 23.51 -26.65
N ALA A 288 15.43 24.22 -25.52
CA ALA A 288 16.07 23.80 -24.26
C ALA A 288 15.55 22.45 -23.76
N THR A 289 14.26 22.14 -23.98
CA THR A 289 13.64 20.89 -23.54
C THR A 289 14.05 19.70 -24.42
N GLN A 290 14.25 19.91 -25.72
CA GLN A 290 14.54 18.83 -26.69
C GLN A 290 16.02 18.41 -26.75
N VAL A 291 16.94 19.27 -26.33
CA VAL A 291 18.38 18.99 -26.36
C VAL A 291 18.83 18.13 -25.18
N LYS A 292 19.85 17.30 -25.39
CA LYS A 292 20.37 16.38 -24.35
C LYS A 292 21.43 17.03 -23.48
N ASN A 293 22.24 17.92 -24.06
CA ASN A 293 23.32 18.59 -23.36
C ASN A 293 23.35 20.09 -23.68
N LYS A 294 24.16 20.82 -22.91
CA LYS A 294 24.29 22.28 -23.00
C LYS A 294 24.97 22.76 -24.29
N LYS A 295 25.90 21.96 -24.84
CA LYS A 295 26.60 22.26 -26.10
C LYS A 295 25.63 22.21 -27.28
N ASP A 296 24.78 21.19 -27.34
CA ASP A 296 23.71 21.10 -28.35
C ASP A 296 22.76 22.32 -28.30
N LEU A 297 22.54 22.88 -27.11
CA LEU A 297 21.73 24.10 -26.95
C LEU A 297 22.46 25.32 -27.51
N GLN A 298 23.75 25.49 -27.19
CA GLN A 298 24.58 26.57 -27.71
C GLN A 298 24.59 26.57 -29.23
N ASP A 299 24.85 25.39 -29.82
CA ASP A 299 24.91 25.21 -31.26
C ASP A 299 23.57 25.61 -31.90
N LYS A 300 22.43 25.11 -31.39
CA LYS A 300 21.10 25.44 -31.92
C LYS A 300 20.70 26.91 -31.77
N LEU A 301 21.11 27.57 -30.69
CA LEU A 301 20.71 28.96 -30.45
C LEU A 301 21.58 29.96 -31.20
N PHE A 302 22.88 29.70 -31.32
CA PHE A 302 23.85 30.72 -31.73
C PHE A 302 24.74 30.33 -32.91
N GLU A 303 24.93 29.04 -33.22
CA GLU A 303 25.90 28.58 -34.22
C GLU A 303 25.24 27.96 -35.47
N GLY A 304 25.85 28.16 -36.64
CA GLY A 304 25.37 27.63 -37.91
C GLY A 304 24.37 28.51 -38.67
N GLN A 305 24.03 28.09 -39.90
CA GLN A 305 23.11 28.82 -40.78
C GLN A 305 21.65 28.77 -40.29
N ASP A 306 21.31 27.73 -39.51
CA ASP A 306 19.98 27.46 -38.96
C ASP A 306 19.84 27.86 -37.48
N ALA A 307 20.77 28.66 -36.95
CA ALA A 307 20.69 29.16 -35.58
C ALA A 307 19.37 29.91 -35.34
N PHE A 308 18.71 29.61 -34.21
CA PHE A 308 17.45 30.26 -33.84
C PHE A 308 17.62 31.78 -33.70
N ILE A 309 18.72 32.24 -33.06
CA ILE A 309 19.01 33.66 -32.84
C ILE A 309 20.07 34.12 -33.84
N LYS A 310 19.60 34.51 -35.03
CA LYS A 310 20.47 35.00 -36.12
C LYS A 310 21.14 36.33 -35.76
N LYS A 311 22.29 36.62 -36.38
CA LYS A 311 22.99 37.92 -36.19
C LYS A 311 22.15 39.13 -36.65
N SER A 312 21.22 38.93 -37.57
CA SER A 312 20.32 39.96 -38.11
C SER A 312 18.96 40.02 -37.39
N ASP A 313 18.75 39.25 -36.32
CA ASP A 313 17.49 39.25 -35.59
C ASP A 313 17.32 40.56 -34.82
N LYS A 314 16.36 41.37 -35.26
CA LYS A 314 16.13 42.73 -34.76
C LYS A 314 15.68 42.76 -33.31
N ASP A 315 15.03 41.71 -32.81
CA ASP A 315 14.51 41.67 -31.44
C ASP A 315 15.61 41.27 -30.45
N TRP A 316 16.49 40.35 -30.85
CA TRP A 316 17.57 39.86 -29.99
C TRP A 316 18.84 40.73 -30.05
N ALA A 317 19.08 41.42 -31.17
CA ALA A 317 20.23 42.30 -31.36
C ALA A 317 20.01 43.73 -30.82
N VAL A 318 18.88 44.01 -30.19
CA VAL A 318 18.58 45.30 -29.57
C VAL A 318 19.64 45.67 -28.52
N SER A 319 20.16 46.89 -28.61
CA SER A 319 21.02 47.45 -27.56
C SER A 319 20.22 47.80 -26.31
N THR A 320 20.70 47.32 -25.18
CA THR A 320 20.16 47.60 -23.83
C THR A 320 20.93 48.74 -23.15
N GLY A 321 21.86 49.40 -23.87
CA GLY A 321 22.80 50.41 -23.35
C GLY A 321 24.17 49.83 -22.99
N HIS A 322 24.24 48.58 -22.53
CA HIS A 322 25.50 47.92 -22.15
C HIS A 322 25.74 46.58 -22.84
N THR A 323 24.67 45.90 -23.30
CA THR A 323 24.75 44.62 -24.02
C THR A 323 23.54 44.46 -24.94
N THR A 324 23.35 43.28 -25.53
CA THR A 324 22.13 42.89 -26.24
C THR A 324 21.46 41.71 -25.55
N PHE A 325 20.16 41.46 -25.80
CA PHE A 325 19.49 40.25 -25.28
C PHE A 325 20.19 38.97 -25.74
N LYS A 326 20.68 38.96 -26.99
CA LYS A 326 21.49 37.86 -27.53
C LYS A 326 22.75 37.63 -26.70
N ASN A 327 23.53 38.66 -26.45
CA ASN A 327 24.79 38.54 -25.72
C ASN A 327 24.56 38.14 -24.26
N TRP A 328 23.57 38.73 -23.60
CA TRP A 328 23.18 38.35 -22.26
C TRP A 328 22.80 36.86 -22.16
N LEU A 329 21.98 36.36 -23.09
CA LEU A 329 21.59 34.96 -23.11
C LEU A 329 22.79 34.05 -23.47
N ALA A 330 23.67 34.48 -24.38
CA ALA A 330 24.88 33.75 -24.71
C ALA A 330 25.81 33.62 -23.49
N ASP A 331 26.02 34.69 -22.73
CA ASP A 331 26.82 34.67 -21.51
C ASP A 331 26.22 33.74 -20.45
N LEU A 332 24.89 33.80 -20.26
CA LEU A 332 24.15 32.89 -19.39
C LEU A 332 24.36 31.43 -19.79
N VAL A 333 24.21 31.13 -21.07
CA VAL A 333 24.31 29.78 -21.62
C VAL A 333 25.77 29.33 -21.71
N ASN A 334 26.76 30.21 -21.73
CA ASN A 334 28.18 29.83 -21.80
C ASN A 334 28.84 29.67 -20.43
N LYS A 335 28.33 30.34 -19.39
CA LYS A 335 28.88 30.29 -18.03
C LYS A 335 28.90 28.86 -17.49
N GLU A 336 30.07 28.32 -17.13
CA GLU A 336 30.24 26.92 -16.70
C GLU A 336 29.36 26.53 -15.50
N THR A 337 29.13 27.47 -14.58
CA THR A 337 28.31 27.25 -13.38
C THR A 337 26.82 27.04 -13.68
N ASN A 338 26.37 27.38 -14.89
CA ASN A 338 24.97 27.29 -15.30
C ASN A 338 24.74 25.98 -16.06
N ASP A 339 23.96 25.07 -15.49
CA ASP A 339 23.60 23.81 -16.16
C ASP A 339 22.37 23.98 -17.07
N LEU A 340 22.08 22.95 -17.87
CA LEU A 340 20.93 22.93 -18.77
C LEU A 340 19.59 23.04 -18.01
N THR A 341 19.56 22.55 -16.77
CA THR A 341 18.39 22.54 -15.89
C THR A 341 17.98 23.96 -15.50
N LEU A 342 18.94 24.80 -15.13
CA LEU A 342 18.73 26.22 -14.83
C LEU A 342 18.17 26.97 -16.03
N ILE A 343 18.71 26.73 -17.23
CA ILE A 343 18.27 27.40 -18.47
C ILE A 343 16.82 27.02 -18.81
N ARG A 344 16.45 25.74 -18.64
CA ARG A 344 15.06 25.27 -18.79
C ARG A 344 14.12 25.93 -17.80
N GLY A 345 14.52 26.01 -16.53
CA GLY A 345 13.77 26.67 -15.47
C GLY A 345 13.52 28.15 -15.77
N LEU A 346 14.56 28.87 -16.20
CA LEU A 346 14.44 30.27 -16.60
C LEU A 346 13.45 30.43 -17.76
N ALA A 347 13.63 29.71 -18.88
CA ALA A 347 12.78 29.83 -20.05
C ALA A 347 11.30 29.48 -19.75
N PHE A 348 11.06 28.59 -18.80
CA PHE A 348 9.72 28.30 -18.29
C PHE A 348 9.14 29.47 -17.50
N LYS A 349 9.87 30.01 -16.52
CA LYS A 349 9.38 31.07 -15.63
C LYS A 349 9.21 32.41 -16.35
N VAL A 350 10.02 32.73 -17.36
CA VAL A 350 9.83 33.94 -18.19
C VAL A 350 8.43 33.96 -18.82
N ASN A 351 7.95 32.82 -19.33
CA ASN A 351 6.62 32.70 -19.93
C ASN A 351 5.46 32.78 -18.93
N GLN A 352 5.74 32.71 -17.62
CA GLN A 352 4.74 32.80 -16.54
C GLN A 352 4.82 34.12 -15.77
N ASN A 353 5.92 34.88 -15.91
CA ASN A 353 6.14 36.10 -15.16
C ASN A 353 5.36 37.27 -15.76
N LYS A 354 4.28 37.68 -15.08
CA LYS A 354 3.37 38.75 -15.55
C LYS A 354 4.08 40.09 -15.75
N ILE A 355 5.08 40.42 -14.94
CA ILE A 355 5.81 41.69 -15.01
C ILE A 355 6.65 41.72 -16.29
N LEU A 356 7.40 40.66 -16.57
CA LEU A 356 8.19 40.55 -17.80
C LEU A 356 7.31 40.58 -19.05
N LEU A 357 6.18 39.87 -19.04
CA LEU A 357 5.26 39.88 -20.16
C LEU A 357 4.67 41.28 -20.40
N ALA A 358 4.36 42.04 -19.34
CA ALA A 358 3.93 43.43 -19.46
C ALA A 358 5.03 44.32 -20.07
N LEU A 359 6.28 44.19 -19.59
CA LEU A 359 7.43 44.94 -20.12
C LEU A 359 7.70 44.67 -21.61
N MET A 360 7.56 43.41 -22.04
CA MET A 360 7.68 43.00 -23.45
C MET A 360 6.62 43.65 -24.33
N GLU A 361 5.39 43.78 -23.83
CA GLU A 361 4.26 44.41 -24.52
C GLU A 361 4.23 45.95 -24.35
N GLY A 362 5.09 46.49 -23.50
CA GLY A 362 5.15 47.91 -23.17
C GLY A 362 4.07 48.43 -22.24
N LYS A 363 3.49 47.55 -21.43
CA LYS A 363 2.46 47.87 -20.43
C LYS A 363 3.04 48.23 -19.08
#